data_AF-A0A7C3T0R0-F1
#
_entry.id   AF-A0A7C3T0R0-F1
#
_cell.length_a   1.000
_cell.length_b   1.000
_cell.length_c   1.000
_cell.angle_alpha   90.00
_cell.angle_beta   90.00
_cell.angle_gamma   90.00
#
_symmetry.space_group_name_H-M   'P 1'
#
loop_
_entity.id
_entity.type
_entity.pdbx_description
1 polymer ?
#
loop_
_entity_poly.entity_id
_entity_poly.type
_entity_poly.pdbx_seq_one_letter_code
_entity_poly.pdbx_strand_id
1 'polypeptide(L)'
;VVIPVADRHLEYARRVRESLEAEGLRVEVDEERDTVNMKIRRAQLHKVPFALVVGDREMEAETVSVRDRSGHDVRGVPLREFLERARRMVEERWTRTEWSA
;
A
#
# COMPACT_ATOMS: atom_id res chain seq x y z
N VAL A 1 4.13 -3.19 -0.25
CA VAL A 1 5.10 -2.07 -0.43
C VAL A 1 4.34 -0.76 -0.45
N VAL A 2 4.89 0.30 0.13
CA VAL A 2 4.34 1.66 0.10
C VAL A 2 5.12 2.48 -0.91
N ILE A 3 4.42 3.14 -1.83
CA ILE A 3 4.96 3.87 -2.97
C ILE A 3 4.59 5.35 -2.81
N PRO A 4 5.51 6.19 -2.32
CA PRO A 4 5.33 7.64 -2.35
C PRO A 4 5.40 8.17 -3.77
N VAL A 5 4.48 9.07 -4.12
CA VAL A 5 4.45 9.76 -5.44
C VAL A 5 5.60 10.76 -5.58
N ALA A 6 6.08 11.31 -4.46
CA ALA A 6 7.17 12.29 -4.41
C ALA A 6 7.84 12.26 -3.04
N ASP A 7 9.07 12.76 -2.95
CA ASP A 7 9.88 12.77 -1.71
C ASP A 7 9.16 13.44 -0.53
N ARG A 8 8.32 14.45 -0.78
CA ARG A 8 7.51 15.12 0.26
C ARG A 8 6.50 14.20 0.95
N HIS A 9 6.10 13.09 0.30
CA HIS A 9 5.17 12.10 0.87
C HIS A 9 5.90 11.01 1.65
N LEU A 10 7.24 11.02 1.72
CA LEU A 10 8.02 10.00 2.42
C LEU A 10 7.66 9.92 3.90
N GLU A 11 7.42 11.06 4.55
CA GLU A 11 7.03 11.08 5.96
C GLU A 11 5.70 10.34 6.19
N TYR A 12 4.69 10.64 5.35
CA TYR A 12 3.42 9.93 5.40
C TYR A 12 3.57 8.45 5.04
N ALA A 13 4.38 8.11 4.05
CA ALA A 13 4.67 6.72 3.69
C ALA A 13 5.31 5.94 4.86
N ARG A 14 6.22 6.57 5.61
CA ARG A 14 6.84 5.98 6.80
C ARG A 14 5.85 5.80 7.94
N ARG A 15 4.94 6.75 8.16
CA ARG A 15 3.82 6.61 9.13
C ARG A 15 2.89 5.44 8.78
N VAL A 16 2.53 5.32 7.51
CA VAL A 16 1.74 4.19 6.99
C VAL A 16 2.49 2.88 7.23
N ARG A 17 3.80 2.84 6.94
CA ARG A 17 4.65 1.68 7.22
C ARG A 17 4.65 1.31 8.70
N GLU A 18 4.88 2.25 9.59
CA GLU A 18 4.91 2.01 11.04
C GLU A 18 3.58 1.47 11.56
N SER A 19 2.47 1.98 11.05
CA SER A 19 1.13 1.50 11.41
C SER A 19 0.91 0.05 10.94
N LEU A 20 1.40 -0.30 9.75
CA LEU A 20 1.33 -1.66 9.21
C LEU A 20 2.26 -2.62 9.97
N GLU A 21 3.47 -2.19 10.29
CA GLU A 21 4.44 -2.95 11.08
C GLU A 21 3.92 -3.23 12.51
N ALA A 22 3.22 -2.26 13.11
CA ALA A 22 2.59 -2.42 14.43
C ALA A 22 1.51 -3.51 14.45
N GLU A 23 0.84 -3.76 13.31
CA GLU A 23 -0.11 -4.86 13.13
C GLU A 23 0.58 -6.19 12.73
N GLY A 24 1.92 -6.23 12.72
CA GLY A 24 2.71 -7.42 12.37
C GLY A 24 2.80 -7.69 10.87
N LEU A 25 2.47 -6.70 10.02
CA LEU A 25 2.55 -6.83 8.57
C LEU A 25 3.95 -6.49 8.08
N ARG A 26 4.46 -7.30 7.14
CA ARG A 26 5.71 -6.99 6.45
C ARG A 26 5.47 -5.95 5.38
N VAL A 27 6.02 -4.77 5.55
CA VAL A 27 5.90 -3.70 4.58
C VAL A 27 7.21 -2.94 4.43
N GLU A 28 7.48 -2.50 3.21
CA GLU A 28 8.66 -1.73 2.84
C GLU A 28 8.19 -0.45 2.16
N VAL A 29 8.96 0.63 2.29
CA VAL A 29 8.73 1.90 1.60
C VAL A 29 9.69 1.97 0.41
N ASP A 30 9.15 2.21 -0.78
CA ASP A 30 9.92 2.40 -2.01
C ASP A 30 10.36 3.88 -2.11
N GLU A 31 11.53 4.18 -1.54
CA GLU A 31 12.12 5.52 -1.53
C GLU A 31 12.87 5.87 -2.84
N GLU A 32 12.84 5.02 -3.86
CA GLU A 32 13.58 5.29 -5.10
C GLU A 32 12.98 6.47 -5.88
N ARG A 33 13.82 7.19 -6.64
CA ARG A 33 13.38 8.32 -7.47
C ARG A 33 12.93 7.88 -8.86
N ASP A 34 12.03 6.91 -8.86
CA ASP A 34 11.40 6.36 -10.05
C ASP A 34 9.94 6.81 -10.20
N THR A 35 9.40 6.71 -11.43
CA THR A 35 7.98 6.94 -11.65
C THR A 35 7.12 5.93 -10.89
N VAL A 36 5.94 6.36 -10.41
CA VAL A 36 4.99 5.48 -9.69
C VAL A 36 4.67 4.22 -10.49
N ASN A 37 4.51 4.33 -11.81
CA ASN A 37 4.26 3.17 -12.69
C ASN A 37 5.42 2.18 -12.69
N MET A 38 6.67 2.66 -12.67
CA MET A 38 7.85 1.80 -12.61
C MET A 38 7.92 1.06 -11.28
N LYS A 39 7.65 1.75 -10.17
CA LYS A 39 7.59 1.17 -8.82
C LYS A 39 6.48 0.11 -8.70
N ILE A 40 5.29 0.40 -9.24
CA ILE A 40 4.19 -0.57 -9.28
C ILE A 40 4.60 -1.82 -10.07
N ARG A 41 5.20 -1.63 -11.26
CA ARG A 41 5.68 -2.75 -12.08
C ARG A 41 6.72 -3.58 -11.34
N ARG A 42 7.65 -2.93 -10.62
CA ARG A 42 8.65 -3.59 -9.78
C ARG A 42 7.99 -4.42 -8.67
N ALA A 43 7.02 -3.85 -7.96
CA ALA A 43 6.25 -4.55 -6.94
C ALA A 43 5.53 -5.80 -7.51
N GLN A 44 4.95 -5.69 -8.70
CA GLN A 44 4.33 -6.82 -9.40
C GLN A 44 5.35 -7.89 -9.80
N LEU A 45 6.53 -7.50 -10.29
CA LEU A 45 7.62 -8.43 -10.62
C LEU A 45 8.12 -9.20 -9.39
N HIS A 46 8.21 -8.52 -8.24
CA HIS A 46 8.52 -9.15 -6.95
C HIS A 46 7.35 -9.94 -6.35
N LYS A 47 6.22 -10.04 -7.05
CA LYS A 47 5.00 -10.73 -6.61
C LYS A 47 4.48 -10.21 -5.26
N VAL A 48 4.70 -8.93 -4.99
CA VAL A 48 4.18 -8.26 -3.79
C VAL A 48 2.64 -8.26 -3.87
N PRO A 49 1.92 -8.73 -2.83
CA PRO A 49 0.46 -8.82 -2.88
C PRO A 49 -0.22 -7.47 -3.08
N PHE A 50 0.28 -6.43 -2.38
CA PHE A 50 -0.28 -5.09 -2.36
C PHE A 50 0.78 -4.00 -2.50
N ALA A 51 0.53 -3.07 -3.41
CA ALA A 51 1.24 -1.82 -3.55
C ALA A 51 0.34 -0.67 -3.08
N LEU A 52 0.79 0.07 -2.07
CA LEU A 52 0.06 1.18 -1.46
C LEU A 52 0.63 2.49 -1.96
N VAL A 53 -0.07 3.18 -2.85
CA VAL A 53 0.36 4.46 -3.40
C VAL A 53 -0.11 5.58 -2.48
N VAL A 54 0.81 6.49 -2.14
CA VAL A 54 0.52 7.67 -1.32
C VAL A 54 1.01 8.95 -2.01
N GLY A 55 0.06 9.83 -2.32
CA GLY A 55 0.32 11.17 -2.85
C GLY A 55 -0.23 12.26 -1.95
N ASP A 56 -0.35 13.47 -2.50
CA ASP A 56 -0.85 14.63 -1.77
C ASP A 56 -2.29 14.39 -1.26
N ARG A 57 -3.15 13.84 -2.13
CA ARG A 57 -4.56 13.56 -1.81
C ARG A 57 -4.70 12.54 -0.69
N GLU A 58 -3.90 11.47 -0.75
CA GLU A 58 -3.89 10.43 0.26
C GLU A 58 -3.38 10.95 1.61
N MET A 59 -2.34 11.77 1.59
CA MET A 59 -1.77 12.40 2.78
C MET A 59 -2.75 13.38 3.44
N GLU A 60 -3.44 14.22 2.66
CA GLU A 60 -4.43 15.18 3.16
C GLU A 60 -5.67 14.49 3.75
N ALA A 61 -6.10 13.38 3.15
CA ALA A 61 -7.30 12.67 3.54
C ALA A 61 -7.04 11.47 4.49
N GLU A 62 -5.80 11.27 4.94
CA GLU A 62 -5.38 10.10 5.73
C GLU A 62 -5.83 8.75 5.12
N THR A 63 -5.73 8.67 3.79
CA THR A 63 -6.11 7.50 3.00
C THR A 63 -4.90 6.90 2.28
N VAL A 64 -5.11 5.76 1.63
CA VAL A 64 -4.13 5.08 0.79
C VAL A 64 -4.81 4.58 -0.48
N SER A 65 -4.07 4.57 -1.59
CA SER A 65 -4.51 3.96 -2.83
C SER A 65 -3.92 2.54 -2.91
N VAL A 66 -4.76 1.53 -2.79
CA VAL A 66 -4.38 0.12 -2.78
C VAL A 66 -4.40 -0.42 -4.20
N ARG A 67 -3.30 -1.00 -4.64
CA ARG A 67 -3.21 -1.70 -5.92
C ARG A 67 -2.76 -3.13 -5.70
N ASP A 68 -3.52 -4.07 -6.24
CA ASP A 68 -3.18 -5.48 -6.16
C ASP A 68 -2.25 -5.92 -7.30
N ARG A 69 -1.72 -7.14 -7.18
CA ARG A 69 -0.90 -7.74 -8.25
C ARG A 69 -1.69 -8.17 -9.49
N SER A 70 -3.02 -8.29 -9.40
CA SER A 70 -3.90 -8.70 -10.50
C SER A 70 -4.25 -7.53 -11.42
N GLY A 71 -3.94 -6.30 -11.01
CA GLY A 71 -4.21 -5.07 -11.76
C GLY A 71 -5.42 -4.26 -11.25
N HIS A 72 -6.10 -4.72 -10.19
CA HIS A 72 -7.17 -3.99 -9.53
C HIS A 72 -6.61 -2.87 -8.65
N ASP A 73 -7.21 -1.69 -8.69
CA ASP A 73 -6.90 -0.59 -7.79
C ASP A 73 -8.13 0.01 -7.12
N VAL A 74 -8.01 0.26 -5.82
CA VAL A 74 -8.99 0.97 -5.01
C VAL A 74 -8.31 2.20 -4.43
N ARG A 75 -8.89 3.36 -4.70
CA ARG A 75 -8.33 4.65 -4.28
C ARG A 75 -9.10 5.23 -3.10
N GLY A 76 -8.42 6.00 -2.27
CA GLY A 76 -9.05 6.69 -1.14
C GLY A 76 -9.52 5.74 -0.03
N VAL A 77 -8.86 4.60 0.15
CA VAL A 77 -9.16 3.70 1.27
C VAL A 77 -8.62 4.33 2.54
N PRO A 78 -9.45 4.57 3.58
CA PRO A 78 -8.95 5.07 4.86
C PRO A 78 -7.86 4.15 5.41
N LEU A 79 -6.75 4.72 5.89
CA LEU A 79 -5.62 3.91 6.39
C LEU A 79 -6.05 2.91 7.47
N ARG A 80 -6.92 3.35 8.37
CA ARG A 80 -7.49 2.50 9.43
C ARG A 80 -8.27 1.31 8.87
N GLU A 81 -9.11 1.54 7.87
CA GLU A 81 -9.89 0.47 7.23
C GLU A 81 -8.96 -0.52 6.51
N PHE A 82 -7.92 0.00 5.85
CA PHE A 82 -6.90 -0.83 5.23
C PHE A 82 -6.20 -1.75 6.25
N LEU A 83 -5.82 -1.21 7.42
CA LEU A 83 -5.18 -1.98 8.49
C LEU A 83 -6.07 -3.11 9.00
N GLU A 84 -7.34 -2.81 9.29
CA GLU A 84 -8.31 -3.81 9.77
C GLU A 84 -8.50 -4.94 8.75
N ARG A 85 -8.60 -4.60 7.44
CA ARG A 85 -8.70 -5.59 6.37
C ARG A 85 -7.42 -6.40 6.23
N ALA A 86 -6.26 -5.74 6.17
CA ALA A 86 -4.97 -6.40 5.98
C ALA A 86 -4.66 -7.40 7.12
N ARG A 87 -4.99 -7.03 8.36
CA ARG A 87 -4.89 -7.92 9.52
C ARG A 87 -5.75 -9.17 9.34
N ARG A 88 -7.02 -9.01 8.97
CA ARG A 88 -7.93 -10.12 8.72
C ARG A 88 -7.40 -11.07 7.63
N MET A 89 -6.87 -10.53 6.54
CA MET A 89 -6.30 -11.34 5.46
C MET A 89 -5.12 -12.22 5.94
N VAL A 90 -4.29 -11.69 6.86
CA VAL A 90 -3.18 -12.45 7.45
C VAL A 90 -3.66 -13.50 8.43
N GLU A 91 -4.63 -13.18 9.30
CA GLU A 91 -5.23 -14.14 10.24
C GLU A 91 -5.92 -15.30 9.51
N GLU A 92 -6.63 -15.01 8.42
CA GLU A 92 -7.32 -16.02 7.61
C GLU A 92 -6.38 -16.82 6.69
N ARG A 93 -5.07 -16.52 6.67
CA ARG A 93 -4.08 -17.07 5.72
C ARG A 93 -4.60 -17.03 4.26
N TRP A 94 -5.44 -16.05 3.94
CA TRP A 94 -6.17 -16.03 2.70
C TRP A 94 -5.24 -15.53 1.59
N THR A 95 -4.92 -16.42 0.64
CA THR A 95 -4.05 -16.10 -0.51
C THR A 95 -4.83 -15.61 -1.73
N ARG A 96 -6.16 -15.51 -1.63
CA ARG A 96 -7.04 -15.02 -2.70
C ARG A 96 -7.25 -13.52 -2.56
N THR A 97 -6.71 -12.75 -3.49
CA THR A 97 -6.93 -11.31 -3.60
C THR A 97 -8.39 -11.05 -4.00
N GLU A 98 -9.31 -11.07 -3.06
CA GLU A 98 -10.70 -10.59 -3.23
C GLU A 98 -10.76 -9.11 -2.86
N TRP A 99 -10.09 -8.30 -3.68
CA TRP A 99 -10.46 -6.90 -3.87
C TRP A 99 -11.39 -6.90 -5.08
N SER A 100 -12.52 -7.59 -4.94
CA SER A 100 -13.57 -7.70 -5.95
C SER A 100 -14.80 -7.09 -5.32
N ALA A 101 -15.21 -5.92 -5.83
CA ALA A 101 -16.60 -5.50 -5.66
C ALA A 101 -17.51 -6.45 -6.44
#